data_AF-A0AA89BUQ8-F1
#
_entry.id   AF-A0AA89BUQ8-F1
#
_cell.length_a   1.000
_cell.length_b   1.000
_cell.length_c   1.000
_cell.angle_alpha   90.00
_cell.angle_beta   90.00
_cell.angle_gamma   90.00
#
_symmetry.space_group_name_H-M   'P 1'
#
loop_
_entity.id
_entity.type
_entity.pdbx_description
1 polymer ?
#
loop_
_entity_poly.entity_id
_entity_poly.type
_entity_poly.pdbx_seq_one_letter_code
_entity_poly.pdbx_strand_id
1 'polypeptide(L)'
;MSDQGATAFPSQTMVDCGVCGEKFDVNWFCKNCAGSICDKCYHIHRKTEISRRHIVVPRTVEVLRLHGPAKIAEICQYHPTKEVSAYCNECKVPCCLLCLSNNHQRHVFSPIEDVYLSAEKNLDKYVRELQKDVKPTLDEMMESFRDQIERNEVQIEKVKAEINIFKQTLIQRVVESCDLLLKEIDQVKDDGRNFVNELRASKDKLDQLMKDIETIIGVGKLDIIEYSPPDPKSFIQNPPLNNLRVPRFVPRNDLIDLIEKKIEIGKIEFDKEITKMQKKSSTRPKDILK
;
A
#
# COMPACT_ATOMS: atom_id res chain seq x y z
N MET A 1 55.95 32.20 -38.60
CA MET A 1 54.94 31.42 -37.86
C MET A 1 55.06 30.00 -38.37
N SER A 2 55.75 29.17 -37.61
CA SER A 2 56.15 27.82 -38.02
C SER A 2 55.76 26.90 -36.87
N ASP A 3 54.71 26.13 -37.11
CA ASP A 3 54.07 25.19 -36.20
C ASP A 3 55.06 24.06 -35.87
N GLN A 4 55.42 23.92 -34.59
CA GLN A 4 56.19 22.77 -34.11
C GLN A 4 55.21 21.71 -33.59
N GLY A 5 54.96 20.71 -34.43
CA GLY A 5 54.22 19.51 -34.08
C GLY A 5 54.98 18.70 -33.03
N ALA A 6 54.43 18.64 -31.82
CA ALA A 6 54.83 17.68 -30.80
C ALA A 6 54.29 16.29 -31.20
N THR A 7 55.17 15.43 -31.72
CA THR A 7 54.87 14.04 -32.03
C THR A 7 54.68 13.25 -30.74
N ALA A 8 53.42 12.98 -30.38
CA ALA A 8 53.07 11.92 -29.45
C ALA A 8 53.07 10.58 -30.20
N PHE A 9 53.89 9.63 -29.77
CA PHE A 9 53.78 8.22 -30.19
C PHE A 9 53.59 7.31 -28.96
N PRO A 10 52.80 6.23 -29.08
CA PRO A 10 52.21 5.53 -27.94
C PRO A 10 53.10 4.36 -27.50
N SER A 11 53.54 4.37 -26.24
CA SER A 11 54.08 3.17 -25.60
C SER A 11 52.94 2.35 -25.00
N GLN A 12 52.26 1.57 -25.85
CA GLN A 12 51.23 0.61 -25.47
C GLN A 12 51.84 -0.52 -24.62
N THR A 13 51.67 -0.42 -23.31
CA THR A 13 51.79 -1.54 -22.38
C THR A 13 50.60 -1.45 -21.44
N MET A 14 49.64 -2.38 -21.59
CA MET A 14 48.54 -2.50 -20.64
C MET A 14 49.12 -2.90 -19.28
N VAL A 15 48.88 -2.07 -18.26
CA VAL A 15 49.37 -2.29 -16.90
C VAL A 15 48.18 -2.30 -15.94
N ASP A 16 48.29 -3.09 -14.88
CA ASP A 16 47.27 -3.21 -13.86
C ASP A 16 47.11 -1.88 -13.11
N CYS A 17 45.85 -1.45 -12.94
CA CYS A 17 45.51 -0.32 -12.10
C CYS A 17 45.69 -0.70 -10.62
N GLY A 18 46.53 0.02 -9.89
CA GLY A 18 46.78 -0.22 -8.46
C GLY A 18 45.59 0.07 -7.53
N VAL A 19 44.45 0.50 -8.07
CA VAL A 19 43.22 0.77 -7.30
C VAL A 19 42.13 -0.28 -7.55
N CYS A 20 41.85 -0.63 -8.81
CA CYS A 20 40.80 -1.59 -9.15
C CYS A 20 41.32 -2.96 -9.62
N GLY A 21 42.63 -3.12 -9.85
CA GLY A 21 43.24 -4.38 -10.27
C GLY A 21 43.01 -4.77 -11.74
N GLU A 22 42.25 -3.98 -12.50
CA GLU A 22 41.98 -4.23 -13.92
C GLU A 22 43.12 -3.69 -14.83
N LYS A 23 43.33 -4.35 -15.98
CA LYS A 23 44.32 -3.97 -16.99
C LYS A 23 43.83 -2.82 -17.85
N PHE A 24 44.62 -1.74 -17.94
CA PHE A 24 44.29 -0.58 -18.77
C PHE A 24 45.53 0.01 -19.44
N ASP A 25 45.27 0.83 -20.46
CA ASP A 25 46.20 1.88 -20.88
C ASP A 25 46.20 2.96 -19.77
N VAL A 26 46.97 2.71 -18.71
CA VAL A 26 47.06 3.61 -17.57
C VAL A 26 47.77 4.91 -17.95
N ASN A 27 47.08 6.03 -17.76
CA ASN A 27 47.58 7.37 -18.09
C ASN A 27 48.19 8.11 -16.90
N TRP A 28 47.97 7.62 -15.67
CA TRP A 28 48.34 8.33 -14.44
C TRP A 28 49.21 7.47 -13.52
N PHE A 29 50.07 8.14 -12.77
CA PHE A 29 50.90 7.54 -11.72
C PHE A 29 50.78 8.37 -10.44
N CYS A 30 50.43 7.70 -9.35
CA CYS A 30 50.37 8.32 -8.02
C CYS A 30 51.70 8.12 -7.31
N LYS A 31 52.42 9.21 -7.05
CA LYS A 31 53.74 9.16 -6.39
C LYS A 31 53.65 8.62 -4.97
N ASN A 32 52.58 8.96 -4.24
CA ASN A 32 52.38 8.51 -2.87
C ASN A 32 52.04 7.02 -2.77
N CYS A 33 51.33 6.47 -3.76
CA CYS A 33 50.97 5.06 -3.80
C CYS A 33 51.97 4.22 -4.59
N ALA A 34 52.99 4.85 -5.20
CA ALA A 34 53.93 4.25 -6.13
C ALA A 34 53.26 3.35 -7.20
N GLY A 35 52.07 3.76 -7.67
CA GLY A 35 51.19 2.89 -8.47
C GLY A 35 50.58 3.60 -9.67
N SER A 36 50.39 2.84 -10.76
CA SER A 36 49.68 3.32 -11.95
C SER A 36 48.15 3.26 -11.73
N ILE A 37 47.42 4.27 -12.18
CA ILE A 37 45.97 4.42 -11.94
C ILE A 37 45.27 4.72 -13.27
N CYS A 38 44.13 4.06 -13.54
CA CYS A 38 43.30 4.34 -14.72
C CYS A 38 42.50 5.64 -14.55
N ASP A 39 41.95 6.19 -15.64
CA ASP A 39 41.22 7.48 -15.60
C ASP A 39 40.02 7.48 -14.65
N LYS A 40 39.27 6.37 -14.60
CA LYS A 40 38.13 6.22 -13.67
C LYS A 40 38.60 6.31 -12.22
N CYS A 41 39.64 5.54 -11.88
CA CYS A 41 40.19 5.52 -10.54
C CYS A 41 40.89 6.83 -10.19
N TYR A 42 41.49 7.55 -11.14
CA TYR A 42 42.06 8.88 -10.92
C TYR A 42 41.04 9.86 -10.33
N HIS A 43 39.82 9.90 -10.90
CA HIS A 43 38.77 10.80 -10.42
C HIS A 43 38.26 10.42 -9.02
N ILE A 44 38.13 9.13 -8.74
CA ILE A 44 37.73 8.63 -7.41
C ILE A 44 38.81 8.97 -6.39
N HIS A 45 40.08 8.69 -6.74
CA HIS A 45 41.25 8.90 -5.88
C HIS A 45 41.41 10.35 -5.45
N ARG A 46 41.04 11.32 -6.29
CA ARG A 46 41.07 12.74 -5.91
C ARG A 46 39.89 13.18 -5.05
N LYS A 47 38.82 12.40 -4.99
CA LYS A 47 37.61 12.70 -4.19
C LYS A 47 37.64 12.02 -2.83
N THR A 48 38.28 10.86 -2.73
CA THR A 48 38.41 10.11 -1.47
C THR A 48 39.29 10.86 -0.47
N GLU A 49 38.82 11.00 0.76
CA GLU A 49 39.48 11.77 1.82
C GLU A 49 40.94 11.36 2.05
N ILE A 50 41.21 10.05 2.03
CA ILE A 50 42.52 9.46 2.29
C ILE A 50 43.53 9.81 1.20
N SER A 51 43.11 9.85 -0.07
CA SER A 51 44.02 10.00 -1.22
C SER A 51 43.92 11.35 -1.95
N ARG A 52 43.02 12.24 -1.53
CA ARG A 52 42.80 13.56 -2.15
C ARG A 52 44.04 14.45 -2.17
N ARG A 53 45.00 14.25 -1.25
CA ARG A 53 46.27 14.99 -1.17
C ARG A 53 47.43 14.30 -1.90
N HIS A 54 47.21 13.13 -2.49
CA HIS A 54 48.27 12.42 -3.21
C HIS A 54 48.63 13.16 -4.52
N ILE A 55 49.92 13.15 -4.84
CA ILE A 55 50.46 13.74 -6.06
C ILE A 55 50.30 12.73 -7.18
N VAL A 56 49.41 13.03 -8.12
CA VAL A 56 49.15 12.21 -9.29
C VAL A 56 49.63 12.95 -10.54
N VAL A 57 50.50 12.29 -11.32
CA VAL A 57 51.14 12.84 -12.51
C VAL A 57 50.88 11.95 -13.72
N PRO A 58 51.03 12.45 -14.96
CA PRO A 58 51.00 11.60 -16.15
C PRO A 58 52.04 10.49 -16.06
N ARG A 59 51.65 9.28 -16.49
CA ARG A 59 52.52 8.10 -16.52
C ARG A 59 53.50 8.23 -17.69
N THR A 60 54.69 8.73 -17.40
CA THR A 60 55.79 8.86 -18.37
C THR A 60 56.90 7.87 -18.07
N VAL A 61 57.73 7.56 -19.07
CA VAL A 61 58.92 6.69 -18.91
C VAL A 61 59.83 7.22 -17.80
N GLU A 62 60.01 8.53 -17.68
CA GLU A 62 60.85 9.12 -16.62
C GLU A 62 60.24 8.94 -15.22
N VAL A 63 58.92 9.10 -15.08
CA VAL A 63 58.23 8.84 -13.81
C VAL A 63 58.35 7.36 -13.42
N LEU A 64 58.21 6.44 -14.37
CA LEU A 64 58.38 5.00 -14.15
C LEU A 64 59.83 4.59 -13.91
N ARG A 65 60.81 5.31 -14.45
CA ARG A 65 62.22 5.06 -14.15
C ARG A 65 62.57 5.51 -12.72
N LEU A 66 62.04 6.65 -12.30
CA LEU A 66 62.31 7.23 -10.98
C LEU A 66 61.49 6.58 -9.86
N HIS A 67 60.32 6.02 -10.16
CA HIS A 67 59.36 5.53 -9.16
C HIS A 67 58.80 4.14 -9.47
N GLY A 68 59.33 3.45 -10.49
CA GLY A 68 58.91 2.09 -10.85
C GLY A 68 59.79 1.00 -10.24
N PRO A 69 59.39 -0.26 -10.41
CA PRO A 69 59.98 -1.40 -9.70
C PRO A 69 61.40 -1.81 -10.14
N ALA A 70 61.98 -1.17 -11.15
CA ALA A 70 63.30 -1.53 -11.65
C ALA A 70 64.41 -0.73 -10.93
N LYS A 71 64.93 -1.31 -9.83
CA LYS A 71 66.19 -0.94 -9.16
C LYS A 71 66.40 0.57 -8.97
N ILE A 72 65.65 1.13 -8.04
CA ILE A 72 66.02 2.42 -7.45
C ILE A 72 67.22 2.13 -6.54
N ALA A 73 68.43 2.39 -7.03
CA ALA A 73 69.52 2.69 -6.11
C ALA A 73 69.12 4.01 -5.44
N GLU A 74 68.59 3.94 -4.22
CA GLU A 74 68.15 5.14 -3.52
C GLU A 74 69.36 6.05 -3.30
N ILE A 75 69.30 7.27 -3.83
CA ILE A 75 70.35 8.26 -3.64
C ILE A 75 70.22 8.83 -2.23
N CYS A 76 71.34 8.96 -1.52
CA CYS A 76 71.35 9.51 -0.18
C CYS A 76 70.84 10.96 -0.18
N GLN A 77 69.81 11.23 0.61
CA GLN A 77 69.21 12.55 0.76
C GLN A 77 70.20 13.65 1.22
N TYR A 78 71.26 13.27 1.94
CA TYR A 78 72.29 14.20 2.43
C TYR A 78 73.51 14.27 1.50
N HIS A 79 73.70 13.26 0.64
CA HIS A 79 74.83 13.15 -0.27
C HIS A 79 74.32 12.76 -1.66
N PRO A 80 73.85 13.73 -2.48
CA PRO A 80 73.16 13.47 -3.75
C PRO A 80 73.96 12.74 -4.82
N THR A 81 75.27 12.52 -4.60
CA THR A 81 76.16 11.79 -5.51
C THR A 81 76.46 10.37 -5.04
N LYS A 82 75.87 9.93 -3.92
CA LYS A 82 76.14 8.63 -3.29
C LYS A 82 74.86 7.82 -3.15
N GLU A 83 74.98 6.54 -3.45
CA GLU A 83 73.90 5.57 -3.25
C GLU A 83 73.85 5.15 -1.77
N VAL A 84 72.62 4.90 -1.31
CA VAL A 84 72.35 4.24 -0.03
C VAL A 84 72.83 2.80 -0.13
N SER A 85 73.57 2.36 0.87
CA SER A 85 74.12 1.00 0.93
C SER A 85 73.95 0.34 2.29
N ALA A 86 73.51 1.09 3.31
CA ALA A 86 73.36 0.58 4.67
C ALA A 86 72.17 1.26 5.38
N TYR A 87 71.68 0.62 6.43
CA TYR A 87 70.66 1.16 7.32
C TYR A 87 71.24 1.34 8.72
N CYS A 88 71.06 2.52 9.31
CA CYS A 88 71.45 2.78 10.69
C CYS A 88 70.37 2.29 11.66
N ASN A 89 70.70 1.29 12.48
CA ASN A 89 69.73 0.61 13.33
C ASN A 89 69.26 1.47 14.51
N GLU A 90 70.06 2.44 14.96
CA GLU A 90 69.73 3.36 16.04
C GLU A 90 68.93 4.56 15.52
N CYS A 91 69.38 5.16 14.41
CA CYS A 91 68.72 6.34 13.84
C CYS A 91 67.51 5.99 12.97
N LYS A 92 67.33 4.71 12.62
CA LYS A 92 66.25 4.20 11.77
C LYS A 92 66.18 4.85 10.38
N VAL A 93 67.35 5.15 9.79
CA VAL A 93 67.45 5.80 8.48
C VAL A 93 68.39 5.07 7.51
N PRO A 94 68.08 5.06 6.21
CA PRO A 94 69.01 4.63 5.16
C PRO A 94 70.18 5.62 5.01
N CYS A 95 71.38 5.08 4.83
CA CYS A 95 72.65 5.80 4.83
C CYS A 95 73.54 5.35 3.65
N CYS A 96 74.26 6.29 3.06
CA CYS A 96 75.43 5.98 2.21
C CYS A 96 76.70 5.89 3.05
N LEU A 97 77.79 5.39 2.47
CA LEU A 97 79.09 5.28 3.15
C LEU A 97 79.58 6.61 3.77
N LEU A 98 79.33 7.77 3.15
CA LEU A 98 79.71 9.07 3.74
C LEU A 98 78.92 9.39 5.01
N CYS A 99 77.63 9.02 5.08
CA CYS A 99 76.84 9.15 6.30
C CYS A 99 77.43 8.30 7.43
N LEU A 100 77.85 7.07 7.12
CA LEU A 100 78.48 6.16 8.09
C LEU A 100 79.78 6.76 8.64
N SER A 101 80.62 7.29 7.75
CA SER A 101 81.93 7.84 8.10
C SER A 101 81.88 9.19 8.82
N ASN A 102 80.77 9.93 8.77
CA ASN A 102 80.69 11.27 9.38
C ASN A 102 79.77 11.27 10.59
N ASN A 103 78.47 11.08 10.36
CA ASN A 103 77.45 11.36 11.37
C ASN A 103 77.07 10.14 12.19
N HIS A 104 77.41 8.93 11.72
CA HIS A 104 76.97 7.69 12.34
C HIS A 104 78.12 6.76 12.77
N GLN A 105 79.37 7.24 12.84
CA GLN A 105 80.58 6.41 13.05
C GLN A 105 80.51 5.37 14.18
N ARG A 106 79.69 5.60 15.21
CA ARG A 106 79.57 4.74 16.40
C ARG A 106 78.27 3.92 16.47
N HIS A 107 77.47 3.94 15.41
CA HIS A 107 76.20 3.25 15.33
C HIS A 107 76.34 1.88 14.67
N VAL A 108 75.38 0.99 14.92
CA VAL A 108 75.30 -0.33 14.31
C VAL A 108 74.53 -0.22 12.99
N PHE A 109 75.06 -0.88 11.97
CA PHE A 109 74.48 -0.85 10.64
C PHE A 109 74.20 -2.26 10.12
N SER A 110 73.21 -2.33 9.25
CA SER A 110 72.88 -3.52 8.48
C SER A 110 72.97 -3.19 6.98
N PRO A 111 73.40 -4.15 6.14
CA PRO A 111 73.30 -4.00 4.69
C PRO A 111 71.87 -3.65 4.30
N ILE A 112 71.72 -2.69 3.39
CA ILE A 112 70.39 -2.20 3.04
C ILE A 112 69.55 -3.31 2.39
N GLU A 113 70.17 -4.19 1.62
CA GLU A 113 69.53 -5.35 0.98
C GLU A 113 68.93 -6.31 2.01
N ASP A 114 69.64 -6.62 3.08
CA ASP A 114 69.16 -7.51 4.14
C ASP A 114 67.96 -6.92 4.88
N VAL A 115 67.98 -5.60 5.10
CA VAL A 115 66.86 -4.87 5.73
C VAL A 115 65.64 -4.90 4.81
N TYR A 116 65.81 -4.66 3.50
CA TYR A 116 64.71 -4.77 2.54
C TYR A 116 64.12 -6.18 2.50
N LEU A 117 64.95 -7.23 2.37
CA LEU A 117 64.49 -8.62 2.36
C LEU A 117 63.76 -9.00 3.65
N SER A 118 64.25 -8.54 4.80
CA SER A 118 63.58 -8.76 6.08
C SER A 118 62.24 -8.03 6.16
N ALA A 119 62.19 -6.78 5.72
CA ALA A 119 60.97 -5.97 5.70
C ALA A 119 59.92 -6.57 4.75
N GLU A 120 60.32 -7.00 3.56
CA GLU A 120 59.46 -7.68 2.58
C GLU A 120 58.87 -8.96 3.17
N LYS A 121 59.71 -9.82 3.77
CA LYS A 121 59.24 -11.05 4.42
C LYS A 121 58.25 -10.79 5.56
N ASN A 122 58.50 -9.75 6.36
CA ASN A 122 57.61 -9.36 7.45
C ASN A 122 56.28 -8.82 6.92
N LEU A 123 56.31 -8.02 5.85
CA LEU A 123 55.12 -7.52 5.18
C LEU A 123 54.29 -8.68 4.61
N ASP A 124 54.92 -9.62 3.91
CA ASP A 124 54.26 -10.81 3.37
C ASP A 124 53.63 -11.67 4.46
N LYS A 125 54.30 -11.78 5.62
CA LYS A 125 53.74 -12.48 6.77
C LYS A 125 52.49 -11.75 7.27
N TYR A 126 52.57 -10.43 7.47
CA TYR A 126 51.46 -9.63 7.97
C TYR A 126 50.26 -9.64 7.01
N VAL A 127 50.49 -9.55 5.70
CA VAL A 127 49.45 -9.67 4.67
C VAL A 127 48.78 -11.04 4.74
N ARG A 128 49.55 -12.13 4.88
CA ARG A 128 48.99 -13.48 5.04
C ARG A 128 48.16 -13.62 6.32
N GLU A 129 48.61 -13.05 7.43
CA GLU A 129 47.86 -13.06 8.69
C GLU A 129 46.55 -12.28 8.55
N LEU A 130 46.56 -11.09 7.94
CA LEU A 130 45.33 -10.33 7.64
C LEU A 130 44.38 -11.11 6.72
N GLN A 131 44.90 -11.75 5.67
CA GLN A 131 44.10 -12.58 4.77
C GLN A 131 43.52 -13.82 5.46
N LYS A 132 44.20 -14.34 6.49
CA LYS A 132 43.72 -15.50 7.24
C LYS A 132 42.71 -15.12 8.31
N ASP A 133 42.97 -14.04 9.04
CA ASP A 133 42.25 -13.72 10.28
C ASP A 133 41.11 -12.72 10.04
N VAL A 134 41.23 -11.82 9.06
CA VAL A 134 40.26 -10.74 8.81
C VAL A 134 39.36 -11.05 7.62
N LYS A 135 39.93 -11.58 6.53
CA LYS A 135 39.17 -11.83 5.29
C LYS A 135 37.96 -12.75 5.49
N PRO A 136 38.05 -13.90 6.20
CA PRO A 136 36.90 -14.78 6.35
C PRO A 136 35.75 -14.10 7.10
N THR A 137 36.05 -13.34 8.16
CA THR A 137 35.04 -12.60 8.91
C THR A 137 34.35 -11.53 8.06
N LEU A 138 35.11 -10.84 7.19
CA LEU A 138 34.51 -9.88 6.25
C LEU A 138 33.64 -10.59 5.20
N ASP A 139 34.10 -11.70 4.63
CA ASP A 139 33.36 -12.48 3.65
C ASP A 139 32.05 -13.03 4.26
N GLU A 140 32.09 -13.57 5.48
CA GLU A 140 30.91 -14.02 6.24
C GLU A 140 29.91 -12.88 6.52
N MET A 141 30.42 -11.70 6.92
CA MET A 141 29.57 -10.53 7.17
C MET A 141 28.90 -10.04 5.89
N MET A 142 29.63 -10.03 4.76
CA MET A 142 29.08 -9.67 3.46
C MET A 142 27.98 -10.64 3.01
N GLU A 143 28.18 -11.94 3.22
CA GLU A 143 27.15 -12.94 2.91
C GLU A 143 25.92 -12.77 3.80
N SER A 144 26.13 -12.57 5.11
CA SER A 144 25.03 -12.31 6.05
C SER A 144 24.20 -11.08 5.67
N PHE A 145 24.85 -10.00 5.22
CA PHE A 145 24.14 -8.82 4.73
C PHE A 145 23.36 -9.11 3.44
N ARG A 146 23.94 -9.88 2.51
CA ARG A 146 23.24 -10.29 1.29
C ARG A 146 21.96 -11.07 1.62
N ASP A 147 22.07 -12.07 2.50
CA ASP A 147 20.94 -12.88 2.96
C ASP A 147 19.86 -12.04 3.67
N GLN A 148 20.26 -11.03 4.43
CA GLN A 148 19.31 -10.14 5.10
C GLN A 148 18.58 -9.23 4.11
N ILE A 149 19.30 -8.70 3.11
CA ILE A 149 18.70 -7.89 2.04
C ILE A 149 17.65 -8.71 1.29
N GLU A 150 18.01 -9.91 0.81
CA GLU A 150 17.10 -10.78 0.07
C GLU A 150 15.87 -11.18 0.90
N ARG A 151 16.07 -11.57 2.18
CA ARG A 151 14.95 -11.89 3.08
C ARG A 151 14.02 -10.71 3.29
N ASN A 152 14.55 -9.51 3.45
CA ASN A 152 13.74 -8.30 3.62
C ASN A 152 12.92 -7.98 2.37
N GLU A 153 13.50 -8.13 1.18
CA GLU A 153 12.79 -7.96 -0.09
C GLU A 153 11.62 -8.95 -0.21
N VAL A 154 11.84 -10.23 0.10
CA VAL A 154 10.79 -11.25 0.10
C VAL A 154 9.69 -10.92 1.13
N GLN A 155 10.05 -10.46 2.33
CA GLN A 155 9.05 -10.07 3.34
C GLN A 155 8.22 -8.86 2.92
N ILE A 156 8.84 -7.87 2.26
CA ILE A 156 8.13 -6.71 1.73
C ILE A 156 7.07 -7.15 0.71
N GLU A 157 7.42 -8.04 -0.22
CA GLU A 157 6.47 -8.55 -1.21
C GLU A 157 5.36 -9.38 -0.58
N LYS A 158 5.68 -10.18 0.45
CA LYS A 158 4.68 -10.93 1.21
C LYS A 158 3.67 -10.01 1.89
N VAL A 159 4.14 -8.96 2.58
CA VAL A 159 3.27 -7.98 3.25
C VAL A 159 2.40 -7.23 2.23
N LYS A 160 2.95 -6.85 1.07
CA LYS A 160 2.16 -6.25 -0.02
C LYS A 160 1.05 -7.18 -0.51
N ALA A 161 1.34 -8.47 -0.67
CA ALA A 161 0.35 -9.47 -1.08
C ALA A 161 -0.75 -9.63 -0.02
N GLU A 162 -0.38 -9.71 1.26
CA GLU A 162 -1.34 -9.79 2.37
C GLU A 162 -2.26 -8.57 2.44
N ILE A 163 -1.71 -7.36 2.29
CA ILE A 163 -2.50 -6.11 2.22
C ILE A 163 -3.49 -6.15 1.06
N ASN A 164 -3.06 -6.62 -0.11
CA ASN A 164 -3.95 -6.73 -1.27
C ASN A 164 -5.08 -7.75 -1.04
N ILE A 165 -4.78 -8.91 -0.47
CA ILE A 165 -5.79 -9.91 -0.12
C ILE A 165 -6.78 -9.33 0.89
N PHE A 166 -6.29 -8.67 1.95
CA PHE A 166 -7.13 -8.04 2.95
C PHE A 166 -8.04 -6.96 2.35
N LYS A 167 -7.49 -6.11 1.47
CA LYS A 167 -8.25 -5.10 0.72
C LYS A 167 -9.38 -5.74 -0.09
N GLN A 168 -9.10 -6.81 -0.84
CA GLN A 168 -10.12 -7.47 -1.65
C GLN A 168 -11.22 -8.09 -0.79
N THR A 169 -10.84 -8.73 0.33
CA THR A 169 -11.80 -9.28 1.29
C THR A 169 -12.73 -8.21 1.88
N LEU A 170 -12.19 -7.03 2.23
CA LEU A 170 -13.02 -5.92 2.72
C LEU A 170 -13.99 -5.39 1.65
N ILE A 171 -13.52 -5.20 0.42
CA ILE A 171 -14.36 -4.78 -0.71
C ILE A 171 -15.49 -5.80 -0.92
N GLN A 172 -15.16 -7.08 -0.95
CA GLN A 172 -16.13 -8.15 -1.14
C GLN A 172 -17.22 -8.14 -0.06
N ARG A 173 -16.85 -8.01 1.21
CA ARG A 173 -17.81 -7.94 2.33
C ARG A 173 -18.75 -6.73 2.23
N VAL A 174 -18.23 -5.58 1.80
CA VAL A 174 -19.04 -4.38 1.60
C VAL A 174 -20.03 -4.58 0.45
N VAL A 175 -19.57 -5.12 -0.68
CA VAL A 175 -20.43 -5.41 -1.84
C VAL A 175 -21.55 -6.39 -1.46
N GLU A 176 -21.21 -7.50 -0.79
CA GLU A 176 -22.20 -8.48 -0.33
C GLU A 176 -23.24 -7.86 0.60
N SER A 177 -22.81 -6.98 1.52
CA SER A 177 -23.73 -6.27 2.41
C SER A 177 -24.65 -5.32 1.65
N CYS A 178 -24.13 -4.58 0.67
CA CYS A 178 -24.94 -3.71 -0.19
C CYS A 178 -25.98 -4.52 -0.99
N ASP A 179 -25.58 -5.65 -1.57
CA ASP A 179 -26.48 -6.52 -2.33
C ASP A 179 -27.62 -7.09 -1.47
N LEU A 180 -27.34 -7.43 -0.21
CA LEU A 180 -28.37 -7.85 0.75
C LEU A 180 -29.36 -6.72 1.06
N LEU A 181 -28.86 -5.51 1.34
CA LEU A 181 -29.71 -4.35 1.61
C LEU A 181 -30.58 -3.98 0.40
N LEU A 182 -30.05 -4.08 -0.81
CA LEU A 182 -30.82 -3.85 -2.04
C LEU A 182 -31.95 -4.87 -2.19
N LYS A 183 -31.68 -6.16 -1.95
CA LYS A 183 -32.72 -7.21 -1.94
C LYS A 183 -33.79 -6.94 -0.89
N GLU A 184 -33.42 -6.46 0.30
CA GLU A 184 -34.39 -6.10 1.33
C GLU A 184 -35.30 -4.95 0.92
N ILE A 185 -34.76 -3.93 0.24
CA ILE A 185 -35.53 -2.81 -0.32
C ILE A 185 -36.49 -3.30 -1.40
N ASP A 186 -36.03 -4.17 -2.30
CA ASP A 186 -36.89 -4.76 -3.33
C ASP A 186 -38.05 -5.57 -2.71
N GLN A 187 -37.78 -6.33 -1.64
CA GLN A 187 -38.82 -7.03 -0.91
C GLN A 187 -39.83 -6.07 -0.28
N VAL A 188 -39.38 -4.99 0.37
CA VAL A 188 -40.27 -3.98 0.97
C VAL A 188 -41.12 -3.30 -0.11
N LYS A 189 -40.54 -3.04 -1.28
CA LYS A 189 -41.26 -2.48 -2.43
C LYS A 189 -42.33 -3.45 -2.93
N ASP A 190 -42.05 -4.74 -2.98
CA ASP A 190 -43.00 -5.77 -3.40
C ASP A 190 -44.13 -5.95 -2.40
N ASP A 191 -43.80 -5.99 -1.11
CA ASP A 191 -44.77 -6.02 -0.01
C ASP A 191 -45.69 -4.80 -0.07
N GLY A 192 -45.12 -3.61 -0.30
CA GLY A 192 -45.87 -2.36 -0.48
C GLY A 192 -46.78 -2.37 -1.71
N ARG A 193 -46.32 -2.91 -2.85
CA ARG A 193 -47.15 -3.08 -4.05
C ARG A 193 -48.34 -4.02 -3.79
N ASN A 194 -48.09 -5.13 -3.10
CA ASN A 194 -49.13 -6.09 -2.73
C ASN A 194 -50.17 -5.45 -1.81
N PHE A 195 -49.72 -4.71 -0.78
CA PHE A 195 -50.60 -3.98 0.12
C PHE A 195 -51.49 -2.95 -0.61
N VAL A 196 -50.93 -2.19 -1.55
CA VAL A 196 -51.71 -1.25 -2.37
C VAL A 196 -52.76 -1.97 -3.22
N ASN A 197 -52.45 -3.14 -3.78
CA ASN A 197 -53.41 -3.93 -4.55
C ASN A 197 -54.55 -4.46 -3.66
N GLU A 198 -54.25 -4.90 -2.45
CA GLU A 198 -55.26 -5.32 -1.47
C GLU A 198 -56.19 -4.16 -1.07
N LEU A 199 -55.64 -2.97 -0.81
CA LEU A 199 -56.43 -1.77 -0.54
C LEU A 199 -57.33 -1.39 -1.72
N ARG A 200 -56.84 -1.49 -2.96
CA ARG A 200 -57.66 -1.25 -4.17
C ARG A 200 -58.82 -2.24 -4.26
N ALA A 201 -58.56 -3.53 -4.06
CA ALA A 201 -59.61 -4.54 -4.08
C ALA A 201 -60.66 -4.34 -2.97
N SER A 202 -60.24 -3.90 -1.78
CA SER A 202 -61.15 -3.54 -0.69
C SER A 202 -62.01 -2.32 -1.04
N LYS A 203 -61.38 -1.28 -1.59
CA LYS A 203 -62.07 -0.07 -2.07
C LYS A 203 -63.12 -0.42 -3.14
N ASP A 204 -62.79 -1.25 -4.11
CA ASP A 204 -63.72 -1.65 -5.19
C ASP A 204 -64.96 -2.37 -4.63
N LYS A 205 -64.82 -3.17 -3.56
CA LYS A 205 -65.96 -3.78 -2.87
C LYS A 205 -66.84 -2.74 -2.19
N LEU A 206 -66.25 -1.73 -1.54
CA LEU A 206 -67.01 -0.63 -0.93
C LEU A 206 -67.74 0.20 -1.99
N ASP A 207 -67.07 0.51 -3.11
CA ASP A 207 -67.68 1.21 -4.24
C ASP A 207 -68.87 0.41 -4.80
N GLN A 208 -68.78 -0.92 -4.85
CA GLN A 208 -69.91 -1.78 -5.26
C GLN A 208 -71.05 -1.76 -4.24
N LEU A 209 -70.76 -1.87 -2.95
CA LEU A 209 -71.78 -1.79 -1.89
C LEU A 209 -72.52 -0.45 -1.91
N MET A 210 -71.82 0.66 -2.15
CA MET A 210 -72.46 1.97 -2.28
C MET A 210 -73.44 2.01 -3.46
N LYS A 211 -73.05 1.48 -4.63
CA LYS A 211 -73.95 1.39 -5.81
C LYS A 211 -75.17 0.52 -5.53
N ASP A 212 -74.99 -0.58 -4.82
CA ASP A 212 -76.10 -1.48 -4.46
C ASP A 212 -77.09 -0.74 -3.54
N ILE A 213 -76.61 0.03 -2.56
CA ILE A 213 -77.44 0.87 -1.68
C ILE A 213 -78.19 1.94 -2.48
N GLU A 214 -77.49 2.66 -3.36
CA GLU A 214 -78.11 3.68 -4.23
C GLU A 214 -79.22 3.07 -5.10
N THR A 215 -78.99 1.87 -5.64
CA THR A 215 -80.00 1.14 -6.42
C THR A 215 -81.22 0.77 -5.57
N ILE A 216 -81.02 0.27 -4.35
CA ILE A 216 -82.13 -0.05 -3.43
C ILE A 216 -82.96 1.19 -3.11
N ILE A 217 -82.30 2.32 -2.84
CA ILE A 217 -82.97 3.60 -2.57
C ILE A 217 -83.74 4.08 -3.82
N GLY A 218 -83.16 3.93 -5.02
CA GLY A 218 -83.79 4.31 -6.29
C GLY A 218 -85.00 3.44 -6.67
N VAL A 219 -84.93 2.13 -6.43
CA VAL A 219 -86.06 1.18 -6.55
C VAL A 219 -87.12 1.47 -5.47
N GLY A 220 -86.69 2.00 -4.33
CA GLY A 220 -87.51 2.54 -3.25
C GLY A 220 -88.19 3.88 -3.54
N LYS A 221 -88.34 4.30 -4.81
CA LYS A 221 -89.43 5.20 -5.20
C LYS A 221 -90.76 4.48 -4.95
N LEU A 222 -91.18 4.46 -3.69
CA LEU A 222 -92.53 4.15 -3.29
C LEU A 222 -93.45 5.12 -4.02
N ASP A 223 -94.25 4.61 -4.96
CA ASP A 223 -95.43 5.31 -5.42
C ASP A 223 -96.26 5.62 -4.17
N ILE A 224 -96.20 6.87 -3.71
CA ILE A 224 -97.17 7.39 -2.77
C ILE A 224 -98.46 7.44 -3.57
N ILE A 225 -99.26 6.36 -3.48
CA ILE A 225 -100.63 6.37 -3.95
C ILE A 225 -101.34 7.42 -3.08
N GLU A 226 -101.59 8.60 -3.64
CA GLU A 226 -102.51 9.59 -3.08
C GLU A 226 -103.88 8.93 -2.94
N TYR A 227 -104.16 8.38 -1.75
CA TYR A 227 -105.47 7.83 -1.46
C TYR A 227 -106.41 9.01 -1.12
N SER A 228 -107.27 9.36 -2.07
CA SER A 228 -108.43 10.22 -1.83
C SER A 228 -109.55 9.39 -1.20
N PRO A 229 -109.93 9.61 0.08
CA PRO A 229 -110.96 8.80 0.72
C PRO A 229 -112.37 9.16 0.21
N PRO A 230 -113.30 8.18 0.13
CA PRO A 230 -114.70 8.45 -0.21
C PRO A 230 -115.50 9.07 0.96
N ASP A 231 -116.57 9.80 0.61
CA ASP A 231 -117.37 10.71 1.45
C ASP A 231 -117.98 10.05 2.72
N PRO A 232 -117.87 10.64 3.94
CA PRO A 232 -118.07 9.94 5.22
C PRO A 232 -119.53 9.70 5.69
N LYS A 233 -120.56 9.75 4.84
CA LYS A 233 -121.96 9.79 5.31
C LYS A 233 -122.70 8.45 5.48
N SER A 234 -122.09 7.29 5.28
CA SER A 234 -122.87 6.04 5.19
C SER A 234 -122.83 5.05 6.37
N PHE A 235 -122.13 5.31 7.48
CA PHE A 235 -122.15 4.33 8.59
C PHE A 235 -122.24 4.97 9.98
N ILE A 236 -123.49 5.18 10.43
CA ILE A 236 -123.86 5.30 11.85
C ILE A 236 -124.17 3.89 12.35
N GLN A 237 -123.37 3.36 13.29
CA GLN A 237 -123.82 2.73 14.54
C GLN A 237 -122.61 2.45 15.45
N ASN A 238 -122.58 3.19 16.57
CA ASN A 238 -121.63 3.15 17.73
C ASN A 238 -121.62 1.78 18.44
N PRO A 239 -120.62 1.40 19.28
CA PRO A 239 -119.93 2.24 20.30
C PRO A 239 -118.45 1.83 20.61
N PRO A 240 -117.90 2.19 21.79
CA PRO A 240 -117.52 3.50 22.28
C PRO A 240 -116.05 3.84 21.96
N LEU A 241 -115.76 5.14 21.88
CA LEU A 241 -114.40 5.67 21.95
C LEU A 241 -113.81 5.35 23.32
N ASN A 242 -113.04 4.28 23.45
CA ASN A 242 -112.14 4.18 24.60
C ASN A 242 -110.83 3.44 24.39
N ASN A 243 -110.41 3.17 23.13
CA ASN A 243 -109.06 2.63 22.86
C ASN A 243 -108.56 2.92 21.42
N LEU A 244 -108.70 4.16 20.92
CA LEU A 244 -108.04 4.55 19.67
C LEU A 244 -106.51 4.54 19.86
N ARG A 245 -105.84 3.49 19.37
CA ARG A 245 -104.41 3.54 19.05
C ARG A 245 -104.25 4.06 17.63
N VAL A 246 -103.56 5.17 17.49
CA VAL A 246 -103.01 5.67 16.22
C VAL A 246 -102.14 4.57 15.61
N PRO A 247 -102.23 4.26 14.30
CA PRO A 247 -101.26 3.42 13.63
C PRO A 247 -99.88 4.06 13.80
N ARG A 248 -99.04 3.41 14.59
CA ARG A 248 -97.64 3.79 14.79
C ARG A 248 -96.94 3.57 13.46
N PHE A 249 -96.38 4.62 12.88
CA PHE A 249 -95.36 4.44 11.85
C PHE A 249 -94.22 3.68 12.54
N VAL A 250 -94.11 2.40 12.22
CA VAL A 250 -92.97 1.58 12.63
C VAL A 250 -92.08 1.64 11.40
N PRO A 251 -90.97 2.42 11.41
CA PRO A 251 -89.91 2.19 10.44
C PRO A 251 -89.64 0.70 10.44
N ARG A 252 -89.39 0.09 9.27
CA ARG A 252 -88.96 -1.31 9.23
C ARG A 252 -87.60 -1.39 9.93
N ASN A 253 -87.65 -1.51 11.26
CA ASN A 253 -86.50 -1.63 12.14
C ASN A 253 -85.74 -2.90 11.75
N ASP A 254 -86.43 -3.91 11.22
CA ASP A 254 -85.82 -5.08 10.58
C ASP A 254 -84.89 -4.74 9.40
N LEU A 255 -85.20 -3.70 8.60
CA LEU A 255 -84.30 -3.24 7.53
C LEU A 255 -83.16 -2.37 8.07
N ILE A 256 -83.44 -1.49 9.04
CA ILE A 256 -82.42 -0.63 9.66
C ILE A 256 -81.42 -1.50 10.43
N ASP A 257 -81.90 -2.42 11.26
CA ASP A 257 -81.09 -3.40 12.00
C ASP A 257 -80.28 -4.28 11.04
N LEU A 258 -80.83 -4.65 9.87
CA LEU A 258 -80.10 -5.43 8.87
C LEU A 258 -78.99 -4.61 8.18
N ILE A 259 -79.25 -3.33 7.90
CA ILE A 259 -78.25 -2.42 7.30
C ILE A 259 -77.16 -2.10 8.32
N GLU A 260 -77.51 -1.74 9.56
CA GLU A 260 -76.57 -1.47 10.64
C GLU A 260 -75.70 -2.69 10.94
N LYS A 261 -76.31 -3.89 11.02
CA LYS A 261 -75.58 -5.15 11.21
C LYS A 261 -74.64 -5.47 10.05
N LYS A 262 -75.01 -5.15 8.80
CA LYS A 262 -74.11 -5.34 7.64
C LYS A 262 -72.95 -4.34 7.65
N ILE A 263 -73.19 -3.09 8.03
CA ILE A 263 -72.13 -2.08 8.18
C ILE A 263 -71.17 -2.48 9.30
N GLU A 264 -71.68 -2.98 10.42
CA GLU A 264 -70.87 -3.36 11.57
C GLU A 264 -70.03 -4.62 11.30
N ILE A 265 -70.58 -5.61 10.60
CA ILE A 265 -69.81 -6.77 10.12
C ILE A 265 -68.69 -6.33 9.18
N GLY A 266 -68.99 -5.41 8.24
CA GLY A 266 -67.98 -4.86 7.33
C GLY A 266 -66.84 -4.13 8.05
N LYS A 267 -67.16 -3.34 9.09
CA LYS A 267 -66.15 -2.66 9.93
C LYS A 267 -65.27 -3.65 10.68
N ILE A 268 -65.87 -4.68 11.30
CA ILE A 268 -65.14 -5.70 12.07
C ILE A 268 -64.21 -6.51 11.17
N GLU A 269 -64.65 -6.87 9.95
CA GLU A 269 -63.79 -7.57 8.99
C GLU A 269 -62.65 -6.69 8.50
N PHE A 270 -62.92 -5.42 8.24
CA PHE A 270 -61.90 -4.44 7.82
C PHE A 270 -60.84 -4.23 8.91
N ASP A 271 -61.24 -4.02 10.17
CA ASP A 271 -60.32 -3.81 11.29
C ASP A 271 -59.48 -5.06 11.60
N LYS A 272 -60.07 -6.27 11.44
CA LYS A 272 -59.34 -7.54 11.59
C LYS A 272 -58.28 -7.73 10.52
N GLU A 273 -58.56 -7.35 9.27
CA GLU A 273 -57.58 -7.40 8.18
C GLU A 273 -56.47 -6.37 8.38
N ILE A 274 -56.79 -5.11 8.72
CA ILE A 274 -55.79 -4.07 9.05
C ILE A 274 -54.86 -4.54 10.20
N THR A 275 -55.41 -5.12 11.25
CA THR A 275 -54.65 -5.59 12.42
C THR A 275 -53.76 -6.79 12.09
N LYS A 276 -54.23 -7.71 11.22
CA LYS A 276 -53.42 -8.82 10.70
C LYS A 276 -52.26 -8.32 9.83
N MET A 277 -52.52 -7.31 9.00
CA MET A 277 -51.54 -6.73 8.08
C MET A 277 -50.45 -5.95 8.82
N GLN A 278 -50.77 -5.17 9.87
CA GLN A 278 -49.79 -4.44 10.70
C GLN A 278 -48.88 -5.35 11.54
N LYS A 279 -49.36 -6.53 11.95
CA LYS A 279 -48.53 -7.50 12.69
C LYS A 279 -47.46 -8.17 11.83
N LYS A 280 -47.69 -8.33 10.52
CA LYS A 280 -46.71 -8.90 9.59
C LYS A 280 -45.54 -7.95 9.29
N SER A 281 -45.76 -6.63 9.32
CA SER A 281 -44.68 -5.64 9.09
C SER A 281 -43.79 -5.40 10.32
N SER A 282 -44.22 -5.78 11.53
CA SER A 282 -43.49 -5.53 12.79
C SER A 282 -42.50 -6.64 13.19
N THR A 283 -42.51 -7.80 12.53
CA THR A 283 -41.60 -8.93 12.81
C THR A 283 -40.46 -8.98 11.78
N ARG A 284 -39.49 -8.07 11.87
CA ARG A 284 -38.15 -8.27 11.26
C ARG A 284 -37.08 -8.26 12.38
N PRO A 285 -36.12 -9.22 12.39
CA PRO A 285 -35.11 -9.32 13.45
C PRO A 285 -34.19 -8.09 13.48
N LYS A 286 -33.83 -7.62 14.67
CA LYS A 286 -32.99 -6.44 14.93
C LYS A 286 -31.47 -6.70 14.88
N ASP A 287 -31.02 -7.87 14.43
CA ASP A 287 -29.62 -8.28 14.63
C ASP A 287 -28.87 -8.41 13.30
N ILE A 288 -28.41 -7.28 12.75
CA ILE A 288 -27.37 -7.26 11.72
C ILE A 288 -26.36 -6.15 12.05
N LEU A 289 -25.72 -6.24 13.21
CA LEU A 289 -24.51 -5.49 13.56
C LEU A 289 -23.66 -6.34 14.53
N LYS A 290 -23.08 -7.42 14.03
CA LYS A 290 -21.92 -8.12 14.62
C LYS A 290 -21.02 -8.65 13.52
#